data_AF-A0AAT9HM62-F1
#
_entry.id   AF-A0AAT9HM62-F1
#
_cell.length_a   1.000
_cell.length_b   1.000
_cell.length_c   1.000
_cell.angle_alpha   90.00
_cell.angle_beta   90.00
_cell.angle_gamma   90.00
#
_symmetry.space_group_name_H-M   'P 1'
#
loop_
_entity.id
_entity.type
_entity.pdbx_description
1 polymer ?
#
loop_
_entity_poly.entity_id
_entity_poly.type
_entity_poly.pdbx_seq_one_letter_code
_entity_poly.pdbx_strand_id
1 'polypeptide(L)'
;MTAAAYTNNDLNGETATTLFDLNTTTDQVVVQSPANNGTLAPTGKLGVDSGSNAGFDIYSDLVNGKTVSATGFAAVTPPNSTVTTFYTVDVLTGSATAVATDDPRFPLTIGDVAVALDTGP
;
A
#
# COMPACT_ATOMS: atom_id res chain seq x y z
N MET A 1 -12.40 -2.61 -2.80
CA MET A 1 -11.30 -1.65 -2.62
C MET A 1 -11.52 -0.94 -1.32
N THR A 2 -10.53 -0.98 -0.45
CA THR A 2 -10.67 -0.54 0.95
C THR A 2 -9.71 0.58 1.28
N ALA A 3 -8.57 0.63 0.58
CA ALA A 3 -7.60 1.71 0.64
C ALA A 3 -6.90 1.87 -0.71
N ALA A 4 -6.37 3.05 -0.97
CA ALA A 4 -5.73 3.40 -2.24
C ALA A 4 -4.64 4.44 -2.01
N ALA A 5 -3.59 4.38 -2.82
CA ALA A 5 -2.44 5.26 -2.70
C ALA A 5 -1.79 5.50 -4.07
N TYR A 6 -1.11 6.63 -4.21
CA TYR A 6 -0.42 7.01 -5.43
C TYR A 6 1.09 6.78 -5.30
N THR A 7 1.72 6.27 -6.35
CA THR A 7 3.18 6.34 -6.49
C THR A 7 3.64 7.77 -6.77
N ASN A 8 4.94 7.99 -6.62
CA ASN A 8 5.63 9.22 -7.01
C ASN A 8 5.14 10.46 -6.24
N ASN A 9 5.00 10.31 -4.92
CA ASN A 9 4.79 11.43 -4.02
C ASN A 9 6.12 12.19 -3.78
N ASP A 10 6.76 12.67 -4.85
CA ASP A 10 8.05 13.37 -4.82
C ASP A 10 7.95 14.90 -4.93
N LEU A 11 6.72 15.43 -5.03
CA LEU A 11 6.43 16.85 -5.25
C LEU A 11 7.00 17.42 -6.56
N ASN A 12 7.43 16.56 -7.50
CA ASN A 12 7.91 16.97 -8.81
C ASN A 12 6.76 16.92 -9.83
N GLY A 13 6.37 18.09 -10.34
CA GLY A 13 5.27 18.21 -11.31
C GLY A 13 5.51 17.53 -12.66
N GLU A 14 6.74 17.08 -12.96
CA GLU A 14 7.08 16.32 -14.16
C GLU A 14 6.92 14.80 -13.96
N THR A 15 6.80 14.32 -12.72
CA THR A 15 6.61 12.89 -12.45
C THR A 15 5.12 12.55 -12.47
N ALA A 16 4.70 11.68 -13.39
CA ALA A 16 3.33 11.18 -13.42
C ALA A 16 3.08 10.22 -12.25
N THR A 17 1.90 10.25 -11.64
CA THR A 17 1.51 9.32 -10.57
C THR A 17 0.69 8.15 -11.13
N THR A 18 0.74 7.01 -10.45
CA THR A 18 -0.14 5.86 -10.75
C THR A 18 -0.92 5.51 -9.49
N LEU A 19 -2.23 5.32 -9.63
CA LEU A 19 -3.12 4.89 -8.55
C LEU A 19 -3.04 3.38 -8.38
N PHE A 20 -2.74 2.94 -7.16
CA PHE A 20 -2.82 1.54 -6.74
C PHE A 20 -3.85 1.40 -5.62
N ASP A 21 -4.62 0.32 -5.68
CA ASP A 21 -5.57 -0.02 -4.63
C ASP A 21 -5.18 -1.31 -3.93
N LEU A 22 -5.46 -1.35 -2.63
CA LEU A 22 -5.53 -2.59 -1.87
C LEU A 22 -6.96 -3.13 -1.97
N ASN A 23 -7.14 -4.16 -2.80
CA ASN A 23 -8.43 -4.82 -2.96
C ASN A 23 -8.57 -5.97 -1.96
N THR A 24 -9.20 -5.68 -0.82
CA THR A 24 -9.36 -6.70 0.23
C THR A 24 -10.38 -7.77 -0.09
N THR A 25 -11.24 -7.59 -1.10
CA THR A 25 -12.17 -8.64 -1.54
C THR A 25 -11.45 -9.75 -2.30
N THR A 26 -10.33 -9.44 -2.95
CA THR A 26 -9.57 -10.39 -3.75
C THR A 26 -8.18 -10.64 -3.22
N ASP A 27 -7.79 -10.06 -2.09
CA ASP A 27 -6.44 -10.07 -1.52
C ASP A 27 -5.37 -9.69 -2.55
N GLN A 28 -5.57 -8.55 -3.22
CA GLN A 28 -4.67 -8.10 -4.29
C GLN A 28 -4.27 -6.64 -4.16
N VAL A 29 -3.07 -6.34 -4.65
CA VAL A 29 -2.77 -5.01 -5.17
C VAL A 29 -3.22 -4.95 -6.63
N VAL A 30 -3.88 -3.85 -6.98
CA VAL A 30 -4.38 -3.59 -8.34
C VAL A 30 -3.99 -2.17 -8.76
N VAL A 31 -3.71 -1.96 -10.04
CA VAL A 31 -3.63 -0.63 -10.64
C VAL A 31 -5.03 -0.22 -11.09
N GLN A 32 -5.45 1.00 -10.77
CA GLN A 32 -6.67 1.58 -11.30
C GLN A 32 -6.35 2.63 -12.37
N SER A 33 -6.82 2.39 -13.60
CA SER A 33 -6.57 3.30 -14.73
C SER A 33 -7.77 3.46 -15.66
N PRO A 34 -8.20 4.70 -15.99
CA PRO A 34 -7.76 5.97 -15.37
C PRO A 34 -8.12 6.05 -13.88
N ALA A 35 -7.51 6.97 -13.14
CA ALA A 35 -7.90 7.21 -11.75
C ALA A 35 -9.40 7.54 -11.63
N ASN A 36 -10.02 7.13 -10.51
CA ASN A 36 -11.46 7.30 -10.16
C ASN A 36 -12.50 6.56 -11.01
N ASN A 37 -12.28 6.37 -12.32
CA ASN A 37 -13.27 5.77 -13.23
C ASN A 37 -12.67 4.67 -14.13
N GLY A 38 -11.60 4.04 -13.64
CA GLY A 38 -10.80 3.08 -14.37
C GLY A 38 -11.15 1.63 -14.10
N THR A 39 -10.56 0.76 -14.91
CA THR A 39 -10.58 -0.68 -14.64
C THR A 39 -9.49 -1.04 -13.64
N LEU A 40 -9.74 -2.08 -12.85
CA LEU A 40 -8.76 -2.65 -11.93
C LEU A 40 -7.93 -3.70 -12.67
N ALA A 41 -6.61 -3.49 -12.74
CA ALA A 41 -5.65 -4.42 -13.30
C ALA A 41 -4.80 -5.03 -12.17
N PRO A 42 -4.97 -6.31 -11.83
CA PRO A 42 -4.20 -6.93 -10.76
C PRO A 42 -2.69 -6.93 -11.03
N THR A 43 -1.92 -6.56 -10.01
CA THR A 43 -0.45 -6.67 -10.03
C THR A 43 0.01 -7.95 -9.33
N GLY A 44 -0.70 -8.34 -8.26
CA GLY A 44 -0.60 -9.68 -7.69
C GLY A 44 -1.27 -9.80 -6.33
N LYS A 45 -1.08 -10.97 -5.70
CA LYS A 45 -1.73 -11.34 -4.44
C LYS A 45 -0.92 -10.86 -3.23
N LEU A 46 -1.62 -10.47 -2.17
CA LEU A 46 -1.01 -10.10 -0.88
C LEU A 46 -0.26 -11.26 -0.23
N GLY A 47 -0.74 -12.50 -0.43
CA GLY A 47 -0.25 -13.68 0.30
C GLY A 47 -0.77 -13.77 1.73
N VAL A 48 -1.62 -12.82 2.14
CA VAL A 48 -2.34 -12.79 3.42
C VAL A 48 -3.82 -12.54 3.17
N ASP A 49 -4.68 -13.06 4.04
CA ASP A 49 -6.13 -12.87 3.99
C ASP A 49 -6.52 -11.54 4.64
N SER A 50 -7.15 -10.67 3.85
CA SER A 50 -7.50 -9.32 4.26
C SER A 50 -8.99 -9.17 4.54
N GLY A 51 -9.31 -8.64 5.72
CA GLY A 51 -10.68 -8.29 6.09
C GLY A 51 -11.14 -6.99 5.46
N SER A 52 -12.33 -6.54 5.84
CA SER A 52 -12.91 -5.28 5.36
C SER A 52 -12.20 -4.03 5.90
N ASN A 53 -11.28 -4.17 6.84
CA ASN A 53 -10.55 -3.08 7.47
C ASN A 53 -9.07 -3.16 7.12
N ALA A 54 -8.61 -2.23 6.29
CA ALA A 54 -7.21 -2.10 5.93
C ALA A 54 -6.85 -0.64 5.61
N GLY A 55 -5.62 -0.25 5.93
CA GLY A 55 -4.98 0.99 5.47
C GLY A 55 -3.91 0.69 4.44
N PHE A 56 -3.67 1.62 3.51
CA PHE A 56 -2.65 1.49 2.48
C PHE A 56 -2.09 2.85 2.09
N ASP A 57 -0.77 2.98 2.10
CA ASP A 57 -0.07 4.16 1.60
C ASP A 57 1.20 3.73 0.84
N ILE A 58 1.76 4.62 0.02
CA ILE A 58 2.97 4.37 -0.77
C ILE A 58 4.04 5.39 -0.40
N TYR A 59 5.20 4.88 -0.01
CA TYR A 59 6.42 5.65 0.17
C TYR A 59 7.23 5.65 -1.12
N SER A 60 7.71 6.82 -1.55
CA SER A 60 8.64 6.93 -2.66
C SER A 60 10.03 7.26 -2.13
N ASP A 61 11.03 6.44 -2.44
CA ASP A 61 12.42 6.78 -2.19
C ASP A 61 12.90 7.77 -3.27
N LEU A 62 13.59 8.83 -2.85
CA LEU A 62 14.02 9.90 -3.75
C LEU A 62 15.53 9.91 -3.96
N VAL A 63 15.93 10.33 -5.15
CA VAL A 63 17.31 10.74 -5.46
C VAL A 63 17.24 12.05 -6.24
N ASN A 64 17.84 13.12 -5.72
CA ASN A 64 17.76 14.47 -6.30
C ASN A 64 16.30 14.95 -6.47
N GLY A 65 15.43 14.67 -5.51
CA GLY A 65 14.02 15.10 -5.53
C GLY A 65 13.15 14.40 -6.58
N LYS A 66 13.56 13.21 -7.06
CA LYS A 66 12.77 12.39 -7.99
C LYS A 66 12.68 10.96 -7.47
N THR A 67 11.49 10.37 -7.61
CA THR A 67 11.25 8.97 -7.23
C THR A 67 12.14 8.01 -8.01
N VAL A 68 12.82 7.11 -7.30
CA VAL A 68 13.60 5.99 -7.87
C VAL A 68 13.04 4.62 -7.51
N SER A 69 12.31 4.50 -6.41
CA SER A 69 11.58 3.31 -6.00
C SER A 69 10.34 3.68 -5.21
N ALA A 70 9.38 2.76 -5.18
CA ALA A 70 8.15 2.91 -4.41
C ALA A 70 7.89 1.64 -3.60
N THR A 71 7.58 1.81 -2.32
CA THR A 71 7.22 0.72 -1.40
C THR A 71 5.83 0.99 -0.84
N GLY A 72 4.92 0.03 -1.00
CA GLY A 72 3.62 0.08 -0.34
C GLY A 72 3.72 -0.28 1.13
N PHE A 73 2.88 0.32 1.95
CA PHE A 73 2.72 -0.01 3.36
C PHE A 73 1.26 -0.29 3.65
N ALA A 74 0.97 -1.45 4.22
CA ALA A 74 -0.40 -1.88 4.49
C ALA A 74 -0.60 -2.26 5.94
N ALA A 75 -1.65 -1.72 6.55
CA ALA A 75 -2.20 -2.24 7.80
C ALA A 75 -3.36 -3.17 7.43
N VAL A 76 -3.24 -4.47 7.71
CA VAL A 76 -4.28 -5.46 7.35
C VAL A 76 -4.80 -6.13 8.61
N THR A 77 -6.11 -6.06 8.81
CA THR A 77 -6.84 -6.85 9.81
C THR A 77 -7.51 -8.03 9.09
N PRO A 78 -7.19 -9.28 9.41
CA PRO A 78 -7.88 -10.44 8.83
C PRO A 78 -9.39 -10.46 9.14
N PRO A 79 -10.20 -11.21 8.39
CA PRO A 79 -11.61 -11.39 8.70
C PRO A 79 -11.83 -11.91 10.12
N ASN A 80 -12.83 -11.37 10.82
CA ASN A 80 -13.20 -11.74 12.19
C ASN A 80 -12.06 -11.57 13.24
N SER A 81 -11.10 -10.69 12.97
CA SER A 81 -10.00 -10.36 13.87
C SER A 81 -10.11 -8.91 14.38
N THR A 82 -9.56 -8.66 15.57
CA THR A 82 -9.29 -7.30 16.09
C THR A 82 -7.81 -6.97 16.10
N VAL A 83 -7.00 -7.82 15.48
CA VAL A 83 -5.54 -7.71 15.43
C VAL A 83 -5.12 -7.35 14.03
N THR A 84 -4.46 -6.20 13.89
CA THR A 84 -3.87 -5.74 12.63
C THR A 84 -2.41 -6.15 12.55
N THR A 85 -1.93 -6.53 11.37
CA THR A 85 -0.49 -6.65 11.09
C THR A 85 -0.06 -5.56 10.11
N PHE A 86 1.12 -4.98 10.32
CA PHE A 86 1.70 -3.99 9.40
C PHE A 86 2.72 -4.62 8.46
N TYR A 87 2.56 -4.35 7.17
CA TYR A 87 3.31 -4.96 6.09
C TYR A 87 3.99 -3.92 5.21
N THR A 88 5.18 -4.22 4.71
CA THR A 88 5.61 -3.69 3.42
C THR A 88 4.93 -4.48 2.30
N VAL A 89 4.68 -3.83 1.18
CA VAL A 89 4.01 -4.40 0.01
C VAL A 89 4.76 -3.99 -1.24
N ASP A 90 5.17 -4.96 -2.04
CA ASP A 90 5.63 -4.70 -3.40
C ASP A 90 4.41 -4.38 -4.28
N VAL A 91 4.32 -3.15 -4.78
CA VAL A 91 3.16 -2.69 -5.55
C VAL A 91 3.01 -3.37 -6.91
N LEU A 92 4.10 -3.93 -7.46
CA LEU A 92 4.13 -4.59 -8.77
C LEU A 92 3.84 -6.09 -8.69
N THR A 93 4.10 -6.72 -7.55
CA THR A 93 3.83 -8.16 -7.35
C THR A 93 2.71 -8.42 -6.34
N GLY A 94 2.29 -7.40 -5.61
CA GLY A 94 1.33 -7.48 -4.51
C GLY A 94 1.88 -8.13 -3.24
N SER A 95 3.11 -8.66 -3.24
CA SER A 95 3.61 -9.47 -2.12
C SER A 95 3.74 -8.67 -0.83
N ALA A 96 3.06 -9.09 0.24
CA ALA A 96 3.13 -8.48 1.56
C ALA A 96 4.17 -9.16 2.46
N THR A 97 4.99 -8.39 3.16
CA THR A 97 5.98 -8.87 4.14
C THR A 97 5.81 -8.11 5.45
N ALA A 98 5.67 -8.81 6.58
CA ALA A 98 5.48 -8.16 7.87
C ALA A 98 6.69 -7.28 8.22
N VAL A 99 6.44 -6.06 8.71
CA VAL A 99 7.51 -5.08 8.99
C VAL A 99 8.40 -5.50 10.18
N ALA A 100 7.83 -6.19 11.17
CA ALA A 100 8.59 -6.69 12.32
C ALA A 100 8.64 -8.23 12.35
N THR A 101 9.76 -8.77 12.80
CA THR A 101 9.99 -10.22 12.89
C THR A 101 9.47 -10.84 14.18
N ASP A 102 9.42 -10.08 15.27
CA ASP A 102 9.15 -10.62 16.61
C ASP A 102 7.66 -10.52 16.98
N ASP A 103 7.07 -9.33 16.84
CA ASP A 103 5.61 -9.14 16.90
C ASP A 103 5.17 -7.97 16.00
N PRO A 104 4.74 -8.23 14.76
CA PRO A 104 4.29 -7.19 13.82
C PRO A 104 2.84 -6.75 14.05
N ARG A 105 2.22 -7.16 15.15
CA ARG A 105 0.78 -7.03 15.36
C ARG A 105 0.43 -5.89 16.30
N PHE A 106 -0.62 -5.18 15.95
CA PHE A 106 -1.29 -4.21 16.80
C PHE A 106 -2.53 -4.87 17.43
N PRO A 107 -2.74 -4.72 18.76
CA PRO A 107 -3.88 -5.32 19.46
C PRO A 107 -5.20 -4.55 19.24
N LEU A 108 -5.30 -3.83 18.13
CA LEU A 108 -6.43 -2.99 17.73
C LEU A 108 -6.57 -3.04 16.22
N THR A 109 -7.78 -2.75 15.73
CA THR A 109 -8.03 -2.55 14.30
C THR A 109 -7.50 -1.19 13.87
N ILE A 110 -6.63 -1.16 12.86
CA ILE A 110 -6.15 0.07 12.24
C ILE A 110 -6.85 0.25 10.90
N GLY A 111 -7.62 1.33 10.77
CA GLY A 111 -8.38 1.62 9.55
C GLY A 111 -7.58 2.39 8.50
N ASP A 112 -6.45 2.99 8.86
CA ASP A 112 -5.70 3.85 7.98
C ASP A 112 -4.20 3.90 8.34
N VAL A 113 -3.36 4.17 7.34
CA VAL A 113 -1.92 4.40 7.46
C VAL A 113 -1.57 5.58 6.59
N ALA A 114 -0.70 6.46 7.09
CA ALA A 114 0.00 7.44 6.29
C ALA A 114 1.49 7.32 6.57
N VAL A 115 2.30 7.29 5.52
CA VAL A 115 3.76 7.35 5.60
C VAL A 115 4.23 8.74 5.17
N ALA A 116 5.21 9.27 5.88
CA ALA A 116 5.74 10.60 5.57
C ALA A 116 6.45 10.58 4.21
N LEU A 117 6.49 11.74 3.55
CA LEU A 117 7.31 11.92 2.35
C LEU A 117 8.79 11.69 2.70
N ASP A 118 9.52 11.10 1.77
CA ASP A 118 10.96 11.13 1.83
C ASP A 118 11.43 12.58 1.67
N THR A 119 12.26 13.03 2.61
CA THR A 119 12.88 14.37 2.59
C THR A 119 14.39 14.29 2.39
N GLY A 120 14.91 13.10 2.06
CA GLY A 120 16.31 12.84 1.77
C GLY A 120 16.81 13.55 0.49
N PRO A 121 18.11 13.89 0.44
CA PRO A 121 18.74 14.56 -0.69
C PRO A 121 18.87 13.68 -1.95
#